data_AF-A0A959WHC3-F1
#
_entry.id   AF-A0A959WHC3-F1
#
_cell.length_a   1.000
_cell.length_b   1.000
_cell.length_c   1.000
_cell.angle_alpha   90.00
_cell.angle_beta   90.00
_cell.angle_gamma   90.00
#
_symmetry.space_group_name_H-M   'P 1'
#
loop_
_entity.id
_entity.type
_entity.pdbx_description
1 polymer ?
#
loop_
_entity_poly.entity_id
_entity_poly.type
_entity_poly.pdbx_seq_one_letter_code
_entity_poly.pdbx_strand_id
1 'polypeptide(L)'
;MTSGSGQATVEAVAGIAALMLAGLLCFQLLATGYSATIADGAAAAGAVALIRGEPVEPAVREALPGWARDRVTVSRVGTRVRVRLRPPALFSSMSDALAVSAEAGGRSG
;
A
#
# COMPACT_ATOMS: atom_id res chain seq x y z
N MET A 1 33.46 18.71 36.16
CA MET A 1 32.15 18.18 36.61
C MET A 1 31.12 18.35 35.49
N THR A 2 31.11 17.51 34.45
CA THR A 2 30.13 17.63 33.34
C THR A 2 29.60 16.28 32.81
N SER A 3 29.88 15.16 33.44
CA SER A 3 29.53 13.85 32.87
C SER A 3 28.04 13.50 32.91
N GLY A 4 27.27 13.99 33.88
CA GLY A 4 25.88 13.55 34.09
C GLY A 4 24.84 14.18 33.14
N SER A 5 24.92 15.48 32.87
CA SER A 5 23.91 16.20 32.06
C SER A 5 24.08 16.01 30.56
N GLY A 6 25.34 15.87 30.09
CA GLY A 6 25.64 15.56 28.69
C GLY A 6 25.14 14.17 28.29
N GLN A 7 25.38 13.17 29.15
CA GLN A 7 24.95 11.80 28.89
C GLN A 7 23.42 11.65 28.92
N ALA A 8 22.74 12.27 29.89
CA ALA A 8 21.28 12.24 29.95
C ALA A 8 20.62 12.86 28.70
N THR A 9 21.21 13.91 28.13
CA THR A 9 20.70 14.54 26.89
C THR A 9 20.92 13.61 25.68
N VAL A 10 22.07 12.94 25.60
CA VAL A 10 22.36 11.97 24.53
C VAL A 10 21.41 10.78 24.59
N GLU A 11 21.16 10.25 25.79
CA GLU A 11 20.22 9.14 26.00
C GLU A 11 18.78 9.55 25.63
N ALA A 12 18.36 10.77 25.99
CA ALA A 12 17.04 11.28 25.62
C ALA A 12 16.88 11.47 24.10
N VAL A 13 17.87 12.05 23.41
CA VAL A 13 17.84 12.22 21.96
C VAL A 13 17.85 10.86 21.25
N ALA A 14 18.66 9.92 21.72
CA ALA A 14 18.68 8.56 21.18
C ALA A 14 17.34 7.84 21.39
N GLY A 15 16.72 8.01 22.57
CA GLY A 15 15.40 7.47 22.88
C GLY A 15 14.30 8.06 21.98
N ILE A 16 14.28 9.38 21.79
CA ILE A 16 13.32 10.05 20.88
C ILE A 16 13.53 9.56 19.44
N ALA A 17 14.77 9.49 18.97
CA ALA A 17 15.07 9.01 17.62
C ALA A 17 14.62 7.54 17.43
N ALA A 18 14.87 6.68 18.42
CA ALA A 18 14.42 5.29 18.40
C ALA A 18 12.89 5.16 18.39
N LEU A 19 12.18 5.97 19.20
CA LEU A 19 10.72 6.01 19.23
C LEU A 19 10.14 6.52 17.91
N MET A 20 10.74 7.55 17.30
CA MET A 20 10.34 8.03 15.99
C MET A 20 10.53 6.97 14.92
N LEU A 21 11.67 6.25 14.94
CA LEU A 21 11.94 5.17 14.00
C LEU A 21 10.93 4.02 14.15
N ALA A 22 10.63 3.62 15.39
CA ALA A 22 9.65 2.58 15.69
C ALA A 22 8.24 3.00 15.25
N GLY A 23 7.84 4.23 15.56
CA GLY A 23 6.57 4.80 15.12
C GLY A 23 6.46 4.82 13.60
N LEU A 24 7.53 5.23 12.92
CA LEU A 24 7.58 5.24 11.46
C LEU A 24 7.41 3.83 10.88
N LEU A 25 8.11 2.83 11.42
CA LEU A 25 7.97 1.42 11.00
C LEU A 25 6.52 0.94 11.15
N CYS A 26 5.89 1.20 12.30
CA CYS A 26 4.48 0.88 12.52
C CYS A 26 3.57 1.55 11.47
N PHE A 27 3.75 2.84 11.22
CA PHE A 27 2.96 3.56 10.22
C PHE A 27 3.15 2.98 8.81
N GLN A 28 4.37 2.57 8.43
CA GLN A 28 4.60 1.94 7.12
C GLN A 28 3.91 0.57 6.99
N LEU A 29 3.90 -0.24 8.05
CA LEU A 29 3.18 -1.51 8.08
C LEU A 29 1.67 -1.31 7.94
N LEU A 30 1.11 -0.33 8.67
CA LEU A 30 -0.31 0.03 8.58
C LEU A 30 -0.67 0.53 7.18
N ALA A 31 0.13 1.42 6.60
CA ALA A 31 -0.08 1.93 5.25
C ALA A 31 -0.06 0.81 4.20
N THR A 32 0.81 -0.19 4.38
CA THR A 32 0.90 -1.36 3.51
C THR A 32 -0.34 -2.24 3.62
N GLY A 33 -0.76 -2.58 4.85
CA GLY A 33 -1.98 -3.38 5.08
C GLY A 33 -3.25 -2.71 4.57
N TYR A 34 -3.36 -1.39 4.74
CA TYR A 34 -4.46 -0.60 4.20
C TYR A 34 -4.47 -0.61 2.67
N SER A 35 -3.30 -0.46 2.04
CA SER A 35 -3.16 -0.53 0.58
C SER A 35 -3.54 -1.92 0.04
N ALA A 36 -3.18 -3.00 0.74
CA ALA A 36 -3.57 -4.36 0.37
C ALA A 36 -5.10 -4.55 0.40
N THR A 37 -5.75 -4.04 1.43
CA THR A 37 -7.22 -4.12 1.58
C THR A 37 -7.94 -3.36 0.47
N ILE A 38 -7.46 -2.16 0.11
CA ILE A 38 -8.02 -1.39 -0.99
C ILE A 38 -7.80 -2.07 -2.35
N ALA A 39 -6.60 -2.64 -2.57
CA ALA A 39 -6.26 -3.32 -3.81
C ALA A 39 -7.16 -4.55 -4.06
N ASP A 40 -7.48 -5.30 -3.00
CA ASP A 40 -8.40 -6.45 -3.07
C ASP A 40 -9.82 -6.01 -3.46
N GLY A 41 -10.36 -4.98 -2.81
CA GLY A 41 -11.66 -4.41 -3.17
C GLY A 41 -11.72 -3.89 -4.61
N ALA A 42 -10.64 -3.25 -5.06
CA ALA A 42 -10.53 -2.75 -6.43
C ALA A 42 -10.42 -3.91 -7.45
N ALA A 43 -9.70 -4.98 -7.12
CA ALA A 43 -9.64 -6.19 -7.95
C ALA A 43 -11.01 -6.87 -8.07
N ALA A 44 -11.77 -6.95 -6.97
CA ALA A 44 -13.12 -7.47 -6.96
C ALA A 44 -14.06 -6.64 -7.86
N ALA A 45 -13.99 -5.30 -7.77
CA ALA A 45 -14.76 -4.40 -8.64
C ALA A 45 -14.42 -4.60 -10.13
N GLY A 46 -13.13 -4.74 -10.47
CA GLY A 46 -12.70 -5.04 -11.82
C GLY A 46 -13.19 -6.39 -12.34
N ALA A 47 -13.21 -7.42 -11.49
CA ALA A 47 -13.74 -8.73 -11.84
C ALA A 47 -15.26 -8.69 -12.11
N VAL A 48 -16.02 -7.92 -11.33
CA VAL A 48 -17.46 -7.71 -11.56
C VAL A 48 -17.70 -6.98 -12.89
N ALA A 49 -16.93 -5.93 -13.18
CA ALA A 49 -17.01 -5.22 -14.46
C ALA A 49 -16.71 -6.16 -15.65
N LEU A 50 -15.69 -7.01 -15.50
CA LEU A 50 -15.35 -8.01 -16.51
C LEU A 50 -16.51 -8.98 -16.80
N ILE A 51 -17.21 -9.45 -15.76
CA ILE A 51 -18.37 -10.34 -15.90
C ILE A 51 -19.54 -9.61 -16.59
N ARG A 52 -19.72 -8.31 -16.32
CA ARG A 52 -20.76 -7.48 -16.93
C ARG A 52 -20.44 -7.02 -18.35
N GLY A 53 -19.24 -7.30 -18.85
CA GLY A 53 -18.78 -6.79 -20.15
C GLY A 53 -18.46 -5.28 -20.14
N GLU A 54 -18.30 -4.70 -18.95
CA GLU A 54 -17.98 -3.29 -18.73
C GLU A 54 -16.45 -3.07 -18.77
N PRO A 55 -15.99 -1.83 -19.02
CA PRO A 55 -14.57 -1.53 -19.02
C PRO A 55 -13.97 -1.69 -17.60
N VAL A 56 -13.05 -2.63 -17.47
CA VAL A 56 -12.42 -3.02 -16.19
C VAL A 56 -11.63 -1.87 -15.56
N GLU A 57 -10.84 -1.15 -16.34
CA GLU A 57 -9.92 -0.15 -15.80
C GLU A 57 -10.63 1.07 -15.17
N PRO A 58 -11.69 1.65 -15.78
CA PRO A 58 -12.55 2.62 -15.12
C PRO A 58 -13.18 2.11 -13.82
N ALA A 59 -13.72 0.88 -13.81
CA ALA A 59 -14.34 0.30 -12.62
C ALA A 59 -13.36 0.12 -11.45
N VAL A 60 -12.13 -0.32 -11.75
CA VAL A 60 -11.06 -0.41 -10.74
C VAL A 60 -10.69 0.98 -10.22
N ARG A 61 -10.54 1.98 -11.09
CA ARG A 61 -10.20 3.36 -10.68
C ARG A 61 -11.31 4.03 -9.87
N GLU A 62 -12.57 3.75 -10.16
CA GLU A 62 -13.71 4.25 -9.39
C GLU A 62 -13.76 3.68 -7.98
N ALA A 63 -13.41 2.40 -7.82
CA ALA A 63 -13.34 1.73 -6.53
C ALA A 63 -12.16 2.21 -5.65
N LEU A 64 -11.18 2.92 -6.23
CA LEU A 64 -10.01 3.42 -5.49
C LEU A 64 -10.27 4.80 -4.86
N PRO A 65 -9.71 5.06 -3.65
CA PRO A 65 -9.70 6.39 -3.08
C PRO A 65 -8.86 7.35 -3.92
N GLY A 66 -9.18 8.65 -3.90
CA GLY A 66 -8.59 9.65 -4.80
C GLY A 66 -7.06 9.66 -4.86
N TRP A 67 -6.38 9.46 -3.72
CA TRP A 67 -4.91 9.41 -3.64
C TRP A 67 -4.28 8.18 -4.34
N ALA A 68 -5.06 7.11 -4.53
CA ALA A 68 -4.61 5.83 -5.07
C ALA A 68 -4.85 5.69 -6.58
N ARG A 69 -5.70 6.56 -7.15
CA ARG A 69 -6.13 6.48 -8.56
C ARG A 69 -4.98 6.61 -9.56
N ASP A 70 -3.98 7.42 -9.23
CA ASP A 70 -2.78 7.63 -10.06
C ASP A 70 -1.62 6.70 -9.70
N ARG A 71 -1.79 5.82 -8.70
CA ARG A 71 -0.74 4.93 -8.16
C ARG A 71 -1.05 3.44 -8.35
N VAL A 72 -2.03 3.13 -9.20
CA VAL A 72 -2.46 1.77 -9.51
C VAL A 72 -2.00 1.39 -10.91
N THR A 73 -1.57 0.13 -11.08
CA THR A 73 -1.42 -0.50 -12.39
C THR A 73 -2.42 -1.64 -12.48
N VAL A 74 -3.31 -1.57 -13.47
CA VAL A 74 -4.31 -2.61 -13.75
C VAL A 74 -3.84 -3.41 -14.95
N SER A 75 -3.78 -4.73 -14.82
CA SER A 75 -3.46 -5.61 -15.95
C SER A 75 -4.51 -6.72 -16.04
N ARG A 76 -4.97 -6.98 -17.26
CA ARG A 76 -5.91 -8.07 -17.56
C ARG A 76 -5.14 -9.22 -18.19
N VAL A 77 -5.31 -10.43 -17.65
CA VAL A 77 -4.77 -11.66 -18.24
C VAL A 77 -5.93 -12.65 -18.39
N GLY A 78 -6.48 -12.75 -19.60
CA GLY A 78 -7.64 -13.62 -19.89
C GLY A 78 -8.90 -13.21 -19.11
N THR A 79 -9.31 -14.08 -18.18
CA THR A 79 -10.45 -13.88 -17.25
C THR A 79 -10.04 -13.37 -15.86
N ARG A 80 -8.76 -13.05 -15.65
CA ARG A 80 -8.23 -12.53 -14.38
C ARG A 80 -7.90 -11.04 -14.49
N VAL A 81 -8.23 -10.32 -13.43
CA VAL A 81 -7.86 -8.92 -13.22
C VAL A 81 -6.81 -8.89 -12.12
N ARG A 82 -5.62 -8.39 -12.44
CA ARG A 82 -4.54 -8.15 -11.48
C ARG A 82 -4.45 -6.66 -11.22
N VAL A 83 -4.57 -6.29 -9.95
CA VAL A 83 -4.44 -4.91 -9.47
C VAL A 83 -3.19 -4.82 -8.63
N ARG A 84 -2.24 -3.97 -9.06
CA ARG A 84 -1.03 -3.67 -8.31
C ARG A 84 -1.11 -2.23 -7.84
N LEU A 85 -1.20 -2.05 -6.52
CA LEU A 85 -1.28 -0.73 -5.90
C LEU A 85 0.04 -0.44 -5.20
N ARG A 86 0.60 0.76 -5.43
CA ARG A 86 1.81 1.21 -4.75
C ARG A 86 1.44 1.97 -3.47
N PRO A 87 1.86 1.49 -2.29
CA PRO A 87 1.61 2.19 -1.04
C PRO A 87 2.28 3.57 -1.04
N PRO A 88 1.72 4.56 -0.32
CA PRO A 88 2.43 5.78 -0.02
C PRO A 88 3.59 5.45 0.94
N ALA A 89 4.83 5.45 0.45
CA ALA A 89 6.03 5.30 1.28
C ALA A 89 6.90 6.57 1.18
N LEU A 90 7.60 6.90 2.27
CA LEU A 90 8.51 8.06 2.32
C LEU A 90 9.73 7.90 1.41
N PHE A 91 10.12 6.66 1.09
CA PHE A 91 11.19 6.35 0.16
C PHE A 91 10.62 5.52 -0.99
N SER A 92 10.70 6.02 -2.23
CA SER A 92 10.24 5.32 -3.43
C SER A 92 10.89 3.94 -3.59
N SER A 93 12.12 3.79 -3.11
CA SER A 93 12.85 2.51 -3.05
C SER A 93 12.19 1.44 -2.18
N MET A 94 11.48 1.83 -1.12
CA MET A 94 10.69 0.89 -0.30
C MET A 94 9.32 0.60 -0.92
N SER A 95 8.76 1.54 -1.69
CA SER A 95 7.45 1.35 -2.35
C SER A 95 7.43 0.17 -3.34
N ASP A 96 8.52 -0.08 -4.05
CA ASP A 96 8.61 -1.24 -4.96
C ASP A 96 8.82 -2.57 -4.22
N ALA A 97 9.52 -2.55 -3.07
CA ALA A 97 9.71 -3.75 -2.22
C ALA A 97 8.43 -4.15 -1.46
N LEU A 98 7.57 -3.18 -1.12
CA LEU A 98 6.27 -3.41 -0.45
C LEU A 98 5.08 -3.42 -1.42
N ALA A 99 5.33 -3.53 -2.72
CA ALA A 99 4.24 -3.55 -3.71
C ALA A 99 3.41 -4.83 -3.58
N VAL A 100 2.21 -4.70 -2.99
CA VAL A 100 1.25 -5.79 -2.86
C VAL A 100 0.50 -5.96 -4.18
N SER A 101 0.43 -7.21 -4.64
CA SER A 101 -0.34 -7.58 -5.84
C SER A 101 -1.51 -8.45 -5.41
N ALA A 102 -2.72 -8.07 -5.82
CA ALA A 102 -3.93 -8.88 -5.65
C ALA A 102 -4.44 -9.32 -7.02
N GLU A 103 -4.93 -10.55 -7.09
CA GLU A 103 -5.50 -11.15 -8.30
C GLU A 103 -6.90 -11.66 -8.01
N ALA A 104 -7.88 -11.25 -8.83
CA ALA A 104 -9.23 -11.76 -8.79
C ALA A 104 -9.63 -12.28 -10.18
N GLY A 105 -10.33 -13.41 -10.23
CA GLY A 105 -10.88 -13.95 -11.47
C GLY A 105 -11.94 -15.01 -11.23
N GLY A 106 -12.89 -15.11 -12.15
CA GLY A 106 -13.92 -16.15 -12.13
C GLY A 106 -13.37 -17.49 -12.61
N ARG A 107 -13.73 -18.58 -11.92
CA ARG A 107 -13.62 -19.93 -12.48
C ARG A 107 -14.62 -20.06 -13.63
N SER A 108 -14.16 -20.36 -14.83
CA SER A 108 -15.03 -20.97 -15.84
C SER A 108 -15.33 -22.40 -15.36
N GLY A 109 -16.57 -22.64 -14.96
CA GLY A 109 -17.16 -23.98 -15.02
C GLY A 109 -17.45 -24.36 -16.46
#